data_AF-I3R478-F1
#
_entry.id   AF-I3R478-F1
#
_cell.length_a   1.000
_cell.length_b   1.000
_cell.length_c   1.000
_cell.angle_alpha   90.00
_cell.angle_beta   90.00
_cell.angle_gamma   90.00
#
_symmetry.space_group_name_H-M   'P 1'
#
loop_
_entity.id
_entity.type
_entity.pdbx_description
1 polymer ?
#
loop_
_entity_poly.entity_id
_entity_poly.type
_entity_poly.pdbx_seq_one_letter_code
_entity_poly.pdbx_strand_id
1 'polypeptide(L)' 'MLNGLQVRIEITSDADYAARLDVHHGARRWVYGIDSNEIATLIDGFDDEGRVDDPREPEWMREVFVQLGVDW' A
#
# COMPACT_ATOMS: atom_id res chain seq x y z
N MET A 1 -3.26 -12.84 7.23
CA MET A 1 -4.62 -12.77 6.65
C MET A 1 -5.34 -11.63 7.32
N LEU A 2 -5.83 -10.67 6.55
CA LEU A 2 -6.72 -9.62 7.02
C LEU A 2 -8.14 -10.03 6.63
N ASN A 3 -9.03 -10.33 7.58
CA ASN A 3 -10.40 -10.80 7.30
C ASN A 3 -10.51 -11.98 6.30
N GLY A 4 -9.57 -12.93 6.33
CA GLY A 4 -9.52 -14.05 5.38
C GLY A 4 -8.94 -13.70 4.01
N LEU A 5 -8.62 -12.42 3.76
CA LEU A 5 -7.92 -11.93 2.58
C LEU A 5 -6.41 -12.23 2.72
N GLN A 6 -5.84 -12.83 1.68
CA GLN A 6 -4.39 -12.97 1.57
C GLN A 6 -3.80 -11.68 1.00
N VAL A 7 -3.17 -10.91 1.88
CA VAL A 7 -2.42 -9.70 1.54
C VAL A 7 -0.95 -9.99 1.80
N ARG A 8 -0.07 -9.61 0.87
CA ARG A 8 1.38 -9.58 1.08
C ARG A 8 1.80 -8.12 1.20
N ILE A 9 2.64 -7.84 2.19
CA ILE A 9 3.16 -6.50 2.47
C ILE A 9 4.68 -6.57 2.37
N GLU A 10 5.26 -5.65 1.61
CA GLU A 10 6.69 -5.48 1.49
C GLU A 10 7.04 -4.05 1.92
N ILE A 11 7.98 -3.89 2.86
CA ILE A 11 8.43 -2.59 3.35
C ILE A 11 9.89 -2.45 2.92
N THR A 12 10.18 -1.35 2.24
CA THR A 12 11.52 -1.04 1.74
C THR A 12 11.91 0.39 2.12
N SER A 13 13.22 0.67 2.17
CA SER A 13 13.70 2.04 2.32
C SER A 13 13.49 2.81 1.02
N ASP A 14 13.11 4.07 1.12
CA ASP A 14 12.90 4.97 -0.02
C ASP A 14 13.77 6.23 0.13
N ALA A 15 14.08 6.89 -0.98
CA ALA A 15 14.90 8.11 -0.95
C ALA A 15 14.06 9.36 -0.67
N ASP A 16 12.79 9.35 -1.09
CA ASP A 16 11.88 10.48 -1.00
C ASP A 16 10.93 10.36 0.21
N TYR A 17 10.85 9.17 0.82
CA TYR A 17 9.98 8.85 1.95
C TYR A 17 10.76 8.20 3.11
N ALA A 18 10.16 8.21 4.30
CA ALA A 18 10.74 7.47 5.44
C ALA A 18 10.72 5.95 5.20
N ALA A 19 9.69 5.47 4.51
CA ALA A 19 9.60 4.11 4.00
C ALA A 19 8.71 4.04 2.76
N ARG A 20 8.89 2.98 1.97
CA ARG A 20 7.98 2.58 0.90
C ARG A 20 7.27 1.30 1.29
N LEU A 21 5.95 1.30 1.11
CA LEU A 21 5.06 0.18 1.40
C LEU A 21 4.45 -0.34 0.10
N ASP A 22 4.67 -1.60 -0.20
CA ASP A 22 4.08 -2.30 -1.33
C ASP A 22 3.06 -3.32 -0.82
N VAL A 23 1.79 -3.06 -1.09
CA VAL A 23 0.65 -3.90 -0.67
C VAL A 23 0.15 -4.70 -1.86
N HIS A 24 0.16 -6.02 -1.76
CA HIS A 24 -0.24 -6.94 -2.82
C HIS A 24 -1.48 -7.73 -2.45
N HIS A 25 -2.44 -7.82 -3.38
CA HIS A 25 -3.57 -8.74 -3.30
C HIS A 25 -3.94 -9.30 -4.68
N GLY A 26 -3.80 -10.61 -4.86
CA GLY A 26 -3.97 -11.24 -6.17
C GLY A 26 -2.96 -10.70 -7.19
N ALA A 27 -3.44 -10.26 -8.35
CA ALA A 27 -2.62 -9.60 -9.38
C ALA A 27 -2.42 -8.10 -9.13
N ARG A 28 -3.08 -7.52 -8.11
CA ARG A 28 -3.04 -6.09 -7.84
C ARG A 28 -1.97 -5.73 -6.82
N ARG A 29 -1.41 -4.53 -7.00
CA ARG A 29 -0.41 -3.94 -6.11
C ARG A 29 -0.69 -2.46 -5.93
N TRP A 30 -0.57 -1.97 -4.71
CA TRP A 30 -0.60 -0.56 -4.37
C TRP A 30 0.72 -0.18 -3.70
N VAL A 31 1.27 0.96 -4.10
CA VAL A 31 2.56 1.47 -3.63
C VAL A 31 2.30 2.75 -2.88
N TYR A 32 2.76 2.80 -1.64
CA TYR A 32 2.65 3.97 -0.79
C TYR A 32 4.02 4.45 -0.34
N GLY A 33 4.16 5.77 -0.28
CA GLY A 33 5.22 6.42 0.47
C GLY A 33 4.71 6.75 1.86
N ILE A 34 5.49 6.39 2.88
CA ILE A 34 5.20 6.72 4.28
C ILE A 34 6.11 7.88 4.67
N ASP A 35 5.53 9.01 5.04
CA ASP A 35 6.30 10.18 5.49
C ASP A 35 6.82 10.02 6.94
N SER A 36 7.59 11.00 7.42
CA SER A 36 8.14 10.98 8.78
C SER A 36 7.10 11.13 9.89
N ASN A 37 5.86 11.48 9.55
CA ASN A 37 4.72 11.57 10.47
C ASN A 37 3.86 10.31 10.43
N GLU A 38 4.34 9.24 9.78
CA GLU A 38 3.63 7.97 9.63
C GLU A 38 2.33 8.12 8.81
N ILE A 39 2.31 9.04 7.83
CA ILE A 39 1.20 9.23 6.90
C ILE A 39 1.52 8.55 5.56
N ALA A 40 0.64 7.68 5.10
CA ALA A 40 0.71 7.00 3.82
C ALA A 40 0.14 7.85 2.69
N THR A 41 0.89 7.98 1.61
CA THR A 41 0.43 8.59 0.35
C THR A 41 0.52 7.58 -0.77
N LEU A 42 -0.58 7.37 -1.50
CA LEU A 42 -0.59 6.50 -2.69
C LEU A 42 0.29 7.12 -3.78
N ILE A 43 1.31 6.38 -4.20
CA ILE A 43 2.25 6.77 -5.27
C ILE A 43 1.81 6.14 -6.59
N ASP A 44 1.53 4.84 -6.56
CA ASP A 44 1.26 4.03 -7.75
C ASP A 44 0.32 2.87 -7.45
N GLY A 45 -0.37 2.41 -8.48
CA GLY A 45 -1.13 1.17 -8.43
C GLY A 45 -0.97 0.37 -9.71
N PHE A 46 -1.11 -0.94 -9.56
CA PHE A 46 -0.92 -1.90 -10.63
C PHE A 46 -2.01 -2.97 -10.60
N ASP A 47 -2.36 -3.48 -11.77
CA ASP A 47 -3.19 -4.66 -11.99
C ASP A 47 -2.48 -5.67 -12.92
N ASP A 48 -3.24 -6.59 -13.50
CA ASP A 48 -2.75 -7.62 -14.41
C ASP A 48 -2.22 -7.08 -15.75
N GLU A 49 -2.63 -5.87 -16.15
CA GLU A 49 -2.21 -5.24 -17.40
C GLU A 49 -1.05 -4.25 -17.21
N GLY A 50 -0.81 -3.79 -15.98
CA GLY A 50 0.35 -2.97 -15.63
C GLY A 50 0.00 -1.85 -14.66
N ARG A 51 0.58 -0.66 -14.89
CA ARG A 51 0.35 0.54 -14.06
C ARG A 51 -1.03 1.14 -14.38
N VAL A 52 -1.75 1.58 -13.36
CA VAL A 52 -3.07 2.20 -13.45
C VAL A 52 -2.95 3.68 -13.08
N ASP A 53 -3.48 4.58 -13.93
CA ASP A 53 -3.37 6.03 -13.74
C ASP A 53 -4.20 6.58 -12.57
N ASP A 54 -5.31 5.91 -12.23
CA ASP A 54 -6.18 6.24 -11.09
C ASP A 54 -6.56 4.97 -10.32
N PRO A 55 -5.61 4.41 -9.55
CA PRO A 55 -5.80 3.13 -8.89
C PRO A 55 -6.76 3.28 -7.71
N ARG A 56 -7.91 2.61 -7.79
CA ARG A 56 -8.87 2.58 -6.70
C ARG A 56 -8.32 1.78 -5.52
N GLU A 57 -8.34 2.41 -4.35
CA GLU A 57 -7.98 1.79 -3.09
C GLU A 57 -9.17 0.97 -2.56
N PRO A 58 -8.97 -0.31 -2.24
CA PRO A 58 -10.04 -1.13 -1.70
C PRO A 58 -10.31 -0.75 -0.23
N GLU A 59 -11.55 -0.91 0.23
CA GLU A 59 -11.95 -0.53 1.59
C GLU A 59 -11.13 -1.22 2.69
N TRP A 60 -10.69 -2.46 2.44
CA TRP A 60 -9.85 -3.22 3.36
C TRP A 60 -8.43 -2.66 3.52
N MET A 61 -7.97 -1.78 2.62
CA MET A 61 -6.65 -1.14 2.70
C MET A 61 -6.49 -0.36 4.01
N ARG A 62 -7.59 0.22 4.51
CA ARG A 62 -7.61 0.93 5.78
C ARG A 62 -7.19 0.04 6.95
N GLU A 63 -7.58 -1.23 6.94
CA GLU A 63 -7.21 -2.17 8.00
C GLU A 63 -5.73 -2.52 7.97
N VAL A 64 -5.10 -2.51 6.78
CA VAL A 64 -3.65 -2.68 6.63
C VAL A 64 -2.92 -1.56 7.39
N PHE A 65 -3.27 -0.31 7.11
CA PHE A 65 -2.62 0.85 7.72
C PHE A 65 -2.83 0.93 9.23
N VAL A 66 -4.06 0.66 9.70
CA VAL A 66 -4.37 0.57 11.13
C VAL A 66 -3.50 -0.48 11.84
N GLN A 67 -3.27 -1.65 11.22
CA GLN A 67 -2.39 -2.67 11.81
C GLN A 67 -0.91 -2.31 11.78
N LEU A 68 -0.49 -1.47 10.84
CA LEU A 68 0.88 -0.97 10.75
C LEU A 68 1.13 0.25 11.64
N GLY A 69 0.09 0.84 12.25
CA GLY A 69 0.19 2.08 13.03
C GLY A 69 0.45 3.30 12.15
N VAL A 70 0.00 3.25 10.90
CA VAL A 70 0.20 4.29 9.88
C VAL A 70 -1.15 4.95 9.60
N ASP A 71 -1.18 6.28 9.50
CA ASP A 71 -2.34 7.05 9.07
C ASP A 71 -2.36 7.19 7.53
N TRP A 72 -3.51 7.52 6.94
CA TRP A 72 -3.72 7.59 5.49
C TRP A 72 -4.69 8.74 5.16
#